data_AF-A0A955IVT4-F1
#
_entry.id   AF-A0A955IVT4-F1
#
_cell.length_a   1.000
_cell.length_b   1.000
_cell.length_c   1.000
_cell.angle_alpha   90.00
_cell.angle_beta   90.00
_cell.angle_gamma   90.00
#
_symmetry.space_group_name_H-M   'P 1'
#
loop_
_entity.id
_entity.type
_entity.pdbx_description
1 polymer ?
#
loop_
_entity_poly.entity_id
_entity_poly.type
_entity_poly.pdbx_seq_one_letter_code
_entity_poly.pdbx_strand_id
1 'polypeptide(L)'
;MNLHRVEGVADWAKPNLPKLSKIQKIASKTNGTITPGNILSVTGGLFVVSGLVDIYRGDEMKRGIRKVGIGRAIDIIDGIVADKTGTKSPLGEAVDATIDKLAMAGIVSVFVKKDIISRATAKHILAQNIANIAITGVGRLNGAELHPTSAGKQAMLLQGMTLGFNGLAAAMEDDSELYKANQLKLMANICEIGAAGKGLQATLGYLSEITSSGSTLISGNE
;
A
#
# COMPACT_ATOMS: atom_id res chain seq x y z
N MET A 1 3.02 -6.00 16.76
CA MET A 1 3.32 -6.97 15.68
C MET A 1 4.10 -6.22 14.59
N ASN A 2 5.41 -6.46 14.48
CA ASN A 2 6.30 -5.73 13.56
C ASN A 2 6.37 -6.44 12.20
N LEU A 3 5.53 -6.02 11.26
CA LEU A 3 5.36 -6.69 9.97
C LEU A 3 6.47 -6.40 8.94
N HIS A 4 7.41 -5.48 9.19
CA HIS A 4 8.44 -5.05 8.21
C HIS A 4 9.84 -4.92 8.81
N ARG A 5 10.48 -6.03 9.22
CA ARG A 5 11.93 -6.02 9.47
C ARG A 5 12.62 -7.01 8.55
N VAL A 6 12.90 -6.56 7.34
CA VAL A 6 14.08 -7.02 6.61
C VAL A 6 15.18 -6.03 6.97
N GLU A 7 16.13 -6.44 7.81
CA GLU A 7 17.32 -5.65 8.17
C GLU A 7 18.32 -5.65 6.99
N GLY A 8 17.83 -5.34 5.78
CA GLY A 8 18.56 -5.49 4.52
C GLY A 8 18.85 -6.94 4.09
N VAL A 9 18.61 -7.93 4.97
CA VAL A 9 18.93 -9.35 4.73
C VAL A 9 17.66 -10.20 4.73
N ALA A 10 17.53 -11.06 3.72
CA ALA A 10 16.40 -12.00 3.61
C ALA A 10 16.37 -12.99 4.78
N ASP A 11 15.16 -13.42 5.18
CA ASP A 11 14.97 -14.29 6.35
C ASP A 11 15.75 -15.60 6.28
N TRP A 12 15.90 -16.19 5.08
CA TRP A 12 16.66 -17.43 4.86
C TRP A 12 18.18 -17.23 4.80
N ALA A 13 18.66 -15.99 4.86
CA ALA A 13 20.08 -15.63 4.80
C ALA A 13 20.63 -15.11 6.15
N LYS A 14 19.80 -15.07 7.20
CA LYS A 14 20.21 -14.66 8.54
C LYS A 14 21.25 -15.63 9.13
N PRO A 15 22.24 -15.13 9.90
CA PRO A 15 23.21 -15.99 10.58
C PRO A 15 22.50 -16.85 11.66
N ASN A 16 23.01 -18.06 11.89
CA ASN A 16 22.50 -19.01 12.90
C ASN A 16 21.07 -19.53 12.69
N LEU A 17 20.60 -19.60 11.44
CA LEU A 17 19.33 -20.26 11.16
C LEU A 17 19.41 -21.77 11.45
N PRO A 18 18.37 -22.36 12.06
CA PRO A 18 18.20 -23.81 12.03
C PRO A 18 18.06 -24.31 10.58
N LYS A 19 17.96 -25.62 10.40
CA LYS A 19 17.77 -26.24 9.08
C LYS A 19 16.59 -25.60 8.33
N LEU A 20 16.88 -24.98 7.17
CA LEU A 20 15.87 -24.31 6.34
C LEU A 20 14.71 -25.26 5.97
N SER A 21 13.49 -24.73 6.04
CA SER A 21 12.30 -25.40 5.55
C SER A 21 12.36 -25.62 4.04
N LYS A 22 11.49 -26.49 3.49
CA LYS A 22 11.42 -26.70 2.02
C LYS A 22 11.12 -25.39 1.28
N ILE A 23 10.24 -24.55 1.83
CA ILE A 23 9.85 -23.27 1.24
C ILE A 23 11.02 -22.28 1.28
N GLN A 24 11.72 -22.18 2.42
CA GLN A 24 12.90 -21.32 2.53
C GLN A 24 14.05 -21.74 1.62
N LYS A 25 14.21 -23.04 1.35
CA LYS A 25 15.18 -23.54 0.35
C LYS A 25 14.82 -23.10 -1.07
N ILE A 26 13.54 -23.10 -1.43
CA ILE A 26 13.08 -22.60 -2.74
C ILE A 26 13.33 -21.09 -2.82
N ALA A 27 12.94 -20.34 -1.78
CA ALA A 27 13.19 -18.91 -1.70
C ALA A 27 14.68 -18.58 -1.84
N SER A 28 15.55 -19.31 -1.12
CA SER A 28 17.00 -19.18 -1.23
C SER A 28 17.52 -19.49 -2.63
N LYS A 29 17.13 -20.63 -3.23
CA LYS A 29 17.57 -21.03 -4.58
C LYS A 29 17.14 -20.05 -5.68
N THR A 30 16.04 -19.35 -5.45
CA THR A 30 15.45 -18.41 -6.41
C THR A 30 15.78 -16.97 -6.07
N ASN A 31 16.68 -16.73 -5.09
CA ASN A 31 17.03 -15.40 -4.60
C ASN A 31 15.80 -14.55 -4.23
N GLY A 32 14.77 -15.20 -3.68
CA GLY A 32 13.54 -14.55 -3.25
C GLY A 32 12.58 -14.21 -4.39
N THR A 33 12.85 -14.58 -5.65
CA THR A 33 11.90 -14.36 -6.75
C THR A 33 10.64 -15.22 -6.57
N ILE A 34 10.80 -16.46 -6.10
CA ILE A 34 9.68 -17.38 -5.82
C ILE A 34 9.53 -17.53 -4.31
N THR A 35 8.59 -16.77 -3.75
CA THR A 35 8.14 -16.90 -2.36
C THR A 35 6.62 -16.91 -2.32
N PRO A 36 6.01 -17.53 -1.30
CA PRO A 36 4.56 -17.46 -1.10
C PRO A 36 4.04 -16.01 -1.04
N GLY A 37 4.77 -15.10 -0.40
CA GLY A 37 4.46 -13.66 -0.38
C GLY A 37 4.41 -13.06 -1.78
N ASN A 38 5.49 -13.16 -2.56
CA ASN A 38 5.55 -12.56 -3.89
C ASN A 38 4.48 -13.12 -4.85
N ILE A 39 4.19 -14.42 -4.75
CA ILE A 39 3.12 -15.05 -5.55
C ILE A 39 1.78 -14.38 -5.23
N LEU A 40 1.50 -14.13 -3.95
CA LEU A 40 0.29 -13.43 -3.53
C LEU A 40 0.30 -11.97 -3.98
N SER A 41 1.40 -11.22 -3.83
CA SER A 41 1.48 -9.83 -4.29
C SER A 41 1.17 -9.70 -5.79
N VAL A 42 1.79 -10.56 -6.62
CA VAL A 42 1.52 -10.60 -8.08
C VAL A 42 0.07 -10.98 -8.37
N THR A 43 -0.45 -12.00 -7.68
CA THR A 43 -1.85 -12.42 -7.85
C THR A 43 -2.82 -11.30 -7.48
N GLY A 44 -2.58 -10.63 -6.34
CA GLY A 44 -3.37 -9.48 -5.89
C GLY A 44 -3.35 -8.35 -6.91
N GLY A 45 -2.17 -8.00 -7.43
CA GLY A 45 -2.02 -7.02 -8.50
C GLY A 45 -2.79 -7.38 -9.77
N LEU A 46 -2.75 -8.65 -10.20
CA LEU A 46 -3.51 -9.13 -11.37
C LEU A 46 -5.03 -9.04 -11.14
N PHE A 47 -5.51 -9.34 -9.92
CA PHE A 47 -6.92 -9.14 -9.55
C PHE A 47 -7.32 -7.67 -9.63
N VAL A 48 -6.48 -6.75 -9.14
CA VAL A 48 -6.73 -5.31 -9.26
C VAL A 48 -6.80 -4.92 -10.74
N VAL A 49 -5.80 -5.26 -11.56
CA VAL A 49 -5.78 -4.92 -12.99
C VAL A 49 -7.02 -5.47 -13.71
N SER A 50 -7.36 -6.74 -13.47
CA SER A 50 -8.56 -7.34 -14.07
C SER A 50 -9.84 -6.62 -13.63
N GLY A 51 -9.94 -6.24 -12.36
CA GLY A 51 -11.08 -5.48 -11.85
C GLY A 51 -11.17 -4.07 -12.44
N LEU A 52 -10.05 -3.39 -12.61
CA LEU A 52 -9.98 -2.07 -13.24
C LEU A 52 -10.39 -2.12 -14.71
N VAL A 53 -10.03 -3.18 -15.44
CA VAL A 53 -10.50 -3.39 -16.82
C VAL A 53 -12.02 -3.55 -16.87
N ASP A 54 -12.61 -4.33 -15.97
CA ASP A 54 -14.06 -4.52 -15.89
C ASP A 54 -14.78 -3.18 -15.60
N ILE A 55 -14.30 -2.42 -14.60
CA ILE A 55 -14.84 -1.09 -14.27
C ILE A 55 -14.70 -0.12 -15.44
N TYR A 56 -13.54 -0.14 -16.11
CA TYR A 56 -13.28 0.77 -17.22
C TYR A 56 -14.15 0.47 -18.46
N ARG A 57 -14.47 -0.81 -18.72
CA ARG A 57 -15.40 -1.18 -19.80
C ARG A 57 -16.83 -0.77 -19.48
N GLY A 58 -17.24 -0.87 -18.22
CA GLY A 58 -18.51 -0.35 -17.73
C GLY A 58 -19.66 -1.36 -17.66
N ASP A 59 -19.52 -2.52 -18.32
CA ASP A 59 -20.59 -3.53 -18.34
C ASP A 59 -20.66 -4.39 -17.06
N GLU A 60 -19.63 -4.29 -16.20
CA GLU A 60 -19.37 -5.25 -15.12
C GLU A 60 -18.88 -4.53 -13.84
N MET A 61 -19.52 -3.40 -13.47
CA MET A 61 -19.10 -2.54 -12.36
C MET A 61 -18.88 -3.33 -11.06
N LYS A 62 -19.90 -4.08 -10.61
CA LYS A 62 -19.82 -4.86 -9.35
C LYS A 62 -18.72 -5.91 -9.37
N ARG A 63 -18.59 -6.62 -10.50
CA ARG A 63 -17.57 -7.66 -10.66
C ARG A 63 -16.18 -7.03 -10.59
N GLY A 64 -16.00 -5.90 -11.24
CA GLY A 64 -14.76 -5.15 -11.20
C GLY A 64 -14.40 -4.65 -9.81
N ILE A 65 -15.35 -4.03 -9.10
CA ILE A 65 -15.17 -3.59 -7.70
C ILE A 65 -14.84 -4.77 -6.78
N ARG A 66 -15.52 -5.91 -6.93
CA ARG A 66 -15.23 -7.13 -6.17
C ARG A 66 -13.82 -7.65 -6.43
N LYS A 67 -13.37 -7.68 -7.70
CA LYS A 67 -12.01 -8.09 -8.05
C LYS A 67 -10.95 -7.16 -7.46
N VAL A 68 -11.16 -5.84 -7.54
CA VAL A 68 -10.28 -4.84 -6.90
C VAL A 68 -10.21 -5.08 -5.39
N GLY A 69 -11.36 -5.28 -4.73
CA GLY A 69 -11.42 -5.59 -3.30
C GLY A 69 -10.69 -6.87 -2.91
N ILE A 70 -10.86 -7.96 -3.68
CA ILE A 70 -10.12 -9.22 -3.49
C ILE A 70 -8.62 -8.99 -3.65
N GLY A 71 -8.20 -8.26 -4.69
CA GLY A 71 -6.79 -7.94 -4.92
C GLY A 71 -6.17 -7.18 -3.75
N ARG A 72 -6.85 -6.17 -3.21
CA ARG A 72 -6.42 -5.43 -2.02
C ARG A 72 -6.41 -6.27 -0.74
N ALA A 73 -7.29 -7.26 -0.62
CA ALA A 73 -7.28 -8.17 0.52
C ALA A 73 -6.09 -9.15 0.47
N ILE A 74 -5.74 -9.64 -0.73
CA ILE A 74 -4.59 -10.53 -0.95
C ILE A 74 -3.28 -9.83 -0.57
N ASP A 75 -3.14 -8.57 -0.96
CA ASP A 75 -2.02 -7.68 -0.62
C ASP A 75 -1.78 -7.61 0.91
N ILE A 76 -2.84 -7.43 1.71
CA ILE A 76 -2.71 -7.46 3.18
C ILE A 76 -2.23 -8.84 3.69
N ILE A 77 -2.66 -9.92 3.03
CA ILE A 77 -2.36 -11.29 3.43
C ILE A 77 -0.92 -11.69 3.06
N ASP A 78 -0.34 -11.12 2.00
CA ASP A 78 0.97 -11.54 1.49
C ASP A 78 2.10 -11.33 2.51
N GLY A 79 2.09 -10.21 3.25
CA GLY A 79 3.08 -9.88 4.26
C GLY A 79 2.96 -10.78 5.47
N ILE A 80 1.73 -11.18 5.82
CA ILE A 80 1.46 -12.17 6.88
C ILE A 80 1.98 -13.55 6.45
N VAL A 81 1.78 -13.93 5.19
CA VAL A 81 2.24 -15.21 4.65
C VAL A 81 3.77 -15.23 4.54
N ALA A 82 4.40 -14.14 4.09
CA ALA A 82 5.85 -14.01 4.05
C ALA A 82 6.46 -14.14 5.46
N ASP A 83 5.84 -13.51 6.46
CA ASP A 83 6.23 -13.61 7.88
C ASP A 83 6.13 -15.06 8.39
N LYS A 84 4.95 -15.68 8.22
CA LYS A 84 4.68 -17.04 8.70
C LYS A 84 5.56 -18.10 8.04
N THR A 85 5.96 -17.87 6.79
CA THR A 85 6.82 -18.80 6.04
C THR A 85 8.31 -18.52 6.23
N GLY A 86 8.66 -17.44 6.93
CA GLY A 86 10.05 -16.99 7.10
C GLY A 86 10.71 -16.71 5.76
N THR A 87 10.00 -16.02 4.86
CA THR A 87 10.45 -15.68 3.50
C THR A 87 10.39 -14.19 3.19
N LYS A 88 10.47 -13.30 4.21
CA LYS A 88 10.64 -11.86 3.95
C LYS A 88 12.00 -11.59 3.34
N SER A 89 12.05 -10.67 2.38
CA SER A 89 13.28 -10.30 1.67
C SER A 89 13.21 -8.89 1.09
N PRO A 90 14.36 -8.24 0.82
CA PRO A 90 14.37 -6.91 0.21
C PRO A 90 13.71 -6.90 -1.16
N LEU A 91 13.89 -7.96 -1.95
CA LEU A 91 13.23 -8.13 -3.23
C LEU A 91 11.71 -8.22 -3.07
N GLY A 92 11.23 -9.03 -2.12
CA GLY A 92 9.80 -9.15 -1.85
C GLY A 92 9.16 -7.83 -1.43
N GLU A 93 9.82 -7.08 -0.53
CA GLU A 93 9.38 -5.74 -0.14
C GLU A 93 9.36 -4.76 -1.33
N ALA A 94 10.34 -4.83 -2.23
CA ALA A 94 10.38 -3.99 -3.42
C ALA A 94 9.26 -4.36 -4.42
N VAL A 95 8.99 -5.66 -4.61
CA VAL A 95 7.91 -6.16 -5.48
C VAL A 95 6.56 -5.70 -4.95
N ASP A 96 6.28 -5.97 -3.67
CA ASP A 96 5.06 -5.56 -2.98
C ASP A 96 4.84 -4.05 -3.14
N ALA A 97 5.78 -3.23 -2.64
CA ALA A 97 5.68 -1.77 -2.71
C ALA A 97 5.55 -1.21 -4.14
N THR A 98 6.06 -1.90 -5.16
CA THR A 98 5.89 -1.50 -6.56
C THR A 98 4.49 -1.80 -7.06
N ILE A 99 3.99 -3.02 -6.82
CA ILE A 99 2.63 -3.43 -7.20
C ILE A 99 1.61 -2.54 -6.49
N ASP A 100 1.82 -2.26 -5.21
CA ASP A 100 0.94 -1.47 -4.37
C ASP A 100 0.76 -0.03 -4.91
N LYS A 101 1.87 0.61 -5.30
CA LYS A 101 1.86 1.94 -5.93
C LYS A 101 1.16 1.95 -7.29
N LEU A 102 1.43 0.94 -8.13
CA LEU A 102 0.80 0.82 -9.45
C LEU A 102 -0.70 0.56 -9.32
N ALA A 103 -1.10 -0.32 -8.39
CA ALA A 103 -2.48 -0.62 -8.08
C ALA A 103 -3.22 0.64 -7.59
N MET A 104 -2.64 1.37 -6.63
CA MET A 104 -3.20 2.62 -6.12
C MET A 104 -3.39 3.66 -7.23
N ALA A 105 -2.35 3.90 -8.04
CA ALA A 105 -2.42 4.84 -9.15
C ALA A 105 -3.45 4.41 -10.20
N GLY A 106 -3.53 3.12 -10.51
CA GLY A 106 -4.51 2.53 -11.42
C GLY A 106 -5.95 2.71 -10.92
N ILE A 107 -6.22 2.41 -9.65
CA ILE A 107 -7.53 2.58 -9.01
C ILE A 107 -7.96 4.04 -9.09
N VAL A 108 -7.13 4.97 -8.61
CA VAL A 108 -7.44 6.41 -8.66
C VAL A 108 -7.71 6.86 -10.10
N SER A 109 -6.88 6.45 -11.05
CA SER A 109 -7.01 6.85 -12.46
C SER A 109 -8.33 6.38 -13.08
N VAL A 110 -8.70 5.11 -12.88
CA VAL A 110 -9.96 4.56 -13.42
C VAL A 110 -11.16 5.14 -12.67
N PHE A 111 -11.08 5.30 -11.36
CA PHE A 111 -12.20 5.81 -10.56
C PHE A 111 -12.51 7.27 -10.91
N VAL A 112 -11.50 8.10 -11.17
CA VAL A 112 -11.74 9.47 -11.69
C VAL A 112 -12.34 9.43 -13.09
N LYS A 113 -11.84 8.57 -13.99
CA LYS A 113 -12.37 8.46 -15.36
C LYS A 113 -13.81 7.95 -15.43
N LYS A 114 -14.27 7.27 -14.40
CA LYS A 114 -15.63 6.72 -14.27
C LYS A 114 -16.49 7.49 -13.26
N ASP A 115 -16.04 8.67 -12.85
CA ASP A 115 -16.73 9.55 -11.89
C ASP A 115 -17.13 8.85 -10.57
N ILE A 116 -16.40 7.79 -10.20
CA ILE A 116 -16.58 7.07 -8.92
C ILE A 116 -16.01 7.91 -7.77
N ILE A 117 -14.95 8.67 -8.02
CA ILE A 117 -14.39 9.62 -7.05
C ILE A 117 -14.21 11.00 -7.69
N SER A 118 -14.26 12.03 -6.86
CA SER A 118 -14.01 13.40 -7.30
C SER A 118 -12.52 13.61 -7.67
N ARG A 119 -12.27 14.59 -8.55
CA ARG A 119 -10.90 15.05 -8.84
C ARG A 119 -10.19 15.61 -7.60
N ALA A 120 -10.92 16.14 -6.64
CA ALA A 120 -10.36 16.64 -5.39
C ALA A 120 -9.83 15.48 -4.53
N THR A 121 -10.64 14.45 -4.33
CA THR A 121 -10.26 13.22 -3.62
C THR A 121 -9.02 12.58 -4.26
N ALA A 122 -8.99 12.48 -5.59
CA ALA A 122 -7.84 11.97 -6.32
C ALA A 122 -6.56 12.80 -6.09
N LYS A 123 -6.66 14.13 -6.15
CA LYS A 123 -5.53 15.03 -5.86
C LYS A 123 -5.01 14.84 -4.44
N HIS A 124 -5.89 14.73 -3.44
CA HIS A 124 -5.49 14.51 -2.05
C HIS A 124 -4.69 13.21 -1.90
N ILE A 125 -5.22 12.10 -2.41
CA ILE A 125 -4.56 10.78 -2.34
C ILE A 125 -3.20 10.83 -3.05
N LEU A 126 -3.14 11.37 -4.27
CA LEU A 126 -1.91 11.41 -5.07
C LEU A 126 -0.86 12.34 -4.45
N ALA A 127 -1.23 13.55 -4.02
CA ALA A 127 -0.31 14.49 -3.41
C ALA A 127 0.38 13.88 -2.19
N GLN A 128 -0.38 13.18 -1.36
CA GLN A 128 0.15 12.53 -0.17
C GLN A 128 1.06 11.33 -0.48
N ASN A 129 0.70 10.50 -1.46
CA ASN A 129 1.55 9.39 -1.89
C ASN A 129 2.85 9.89 -2.54
N ILE A 130 2.80 10.95 -3.34
CA ILE A 130 3.99 11.59 -3.92
C ILE A 130 4.88 12.17 -2.82
N ALA A 131 4.31 12.88 -1.83
CA ALA A 131 5.06 13.41 -0.71
C ALA A 131 5.76 12.29 0.08
N ASN A 132 5.08 11.18 0.37
CA ASN A 132 5.66 10.03 1.05
C ASN A 132 6.83 9.41 0.25
N ILE A 133 6.70 9.29 -1.08
CA ILE A 133 7.76 8.81 -1.96
C ILE A 133 8.96 9.77 -1.94
N ALA A 134 8.72 11.07 -2.06
CA ALA A 134 9.78 12.08 -2.06
C ALA A 134 10.55 12.10 -0.73
N ILE A 135 9.84 12.13 0.40
CA ILE A 135 10.43 12.12 1.74
C ILE A 135 11.26 10.85 1.96
N THR A 136 10.69 9.68 1.65
CA THR A 136 11.37 8.39 1.79
C THR A 136 12.59 8.30 0.86
N GLY A 137 12.47 8.80 -0.37
CA GLY A 137 13.55 8.84 -1.34
C GLY A 137 14.72 9.71 -0.88
N VAL A 138 14.44 10.94 -0.43
CA VAL A 138 15.46 11.86 0.11
C VAL A 138 16.12 11.28 1.35
N GLY A 139 15.36 10.69 2.28
CA GLY A 139 15.93 10.05 3.46
C GLY A 139 16.91 8.92 3.11
N ARG A 140 16.53 8.05 2.16
CA ARG A 140 17.42 6.98 1.68
C ARG A 140 18.69 7.50 1.02
N LEU A 141 18.60 8.57 0.22
CA LEU A 141 19.78 9.21 -0.39
C LEU A 141 20.73 9.79 0.67
N ASN A 142 20.20 10.21 1.82
CA ASN A 142 20.96 10.70 2.96
C ASN A 142 21.39 9.59 3.94
N GLY A 143 21.24 8.31 3.57
CA GLY A 143 21.63 7.17 4.42
C GLY A 143 20.72 6.92 5.62
N ALA A 144 19.54 7.55 5.70
CA ALA A 144 18.56 7.30 6.76
C ALA A 144 17.66 6.11 6.43
N GLU A 145 17.54 5.17 7.35
CA GLU A 145 16.53 4.11 7.31
C GLU A 145 15.17 4.66 7.76
N LEU A 146 14.48 5.37 6.86
CA LEU A 146 13.13 5.87 7.14
C LEU A 146 12.11 4.74 7.10
N HIS A 147 11.48 4.48 8.24
CA HIS A 147 10.38 3.53 8.35
C HIS A 147 9.01 4.23 8.25
N PRO A 148 7.97 3.56 7.73
CA PRO A 148 6.61 4.10 7.73
C PRO A 148 6.12 4.37 9.16
N THR A 149 5.76 5.61 9.47
CA THR A 149 5.20 5.97 10.78
C THR A 149 3.85 5.31 11.00
N SER A 150 3.45 5.13 12.27
CA SER A 150 2.11 4.61 12.60
C SER A 150 1.00 5.47 11.96
N ALA A 151 1.17 6.79 11.98
CA ALA A 151 0.26 7.73 11.32
C ALA A 151 0.24 7.55 9.79
N GLY A 152 1.39 7.35 9.15
CA GLY A 152 1.47 7.08 7.71
C GLY A 152 0.71 5.81 7.31
N LYS A 153 0.86 4.73 8.08
CA LYS A 153 0.11 3.47 7.87
C LYS A 153 -1.40 3.67 8.02
N GLN A 154 -1.82 4.40 9.05
CA GLN A 154 -3.23 4.73 9.26
C GLN A 154 -3.79 5.57 8.10
N ALA A 155 -3.02 6.54 7.61
CA ALA A 155 -3.43 7.35 6.48
C ALA A 155 -3.61 6.51 5.20
N MET A 156 -2.66 5.63 4.88
CA MET A 156 -2.77 4.73 3.73
C MET A 156 -3.97 3.79 3.83
N LEU A 157 -4.22 3.23 5.02
CA LEU A 157 -5.38 2.39 5.26
C LEU A 157 -6.69 3.15 5.02
N LEU A 158 -6.79 4.38 5.52
CA LEU A 158 -7.98 5.22 5.34
C LEU A 158 -8.17 5.63 3.88
N GLN A 159 -7.09 5.91 3.12
CA GLN A 159 -7.17 6.13 1.67
C GLN A 159 -7.73 4.90 0.94
N GLY A 160 -7.25 3.70 1.32
CA GLY A 160 -7.79 2.44 0.80
C GLY A 160 -9.27 2.27 1.10
N MET A 161 -9.72 2.61 2.31
CA MET A 161 -11.14 2.59 2.68
C MET A 161 -11.95 3.64 1.90
N THR A 162 -11.44 4.85 1.70
CA THR A 162 -12.11 5.88 0.87
C THR A 162 -12.37 5.37 -0.54
N LEU A 163 -11.37 4.73 -1.16
CA LEU A 163 -11.54 4.14 -2.50
C LEU A 163 -12.50 2.95 -2.45
N GLY A 164 -12.36 2.05 -1.47
CA GLY A 164 -13.23 0.90 -1.31
C GLY A 164 -14.70 1.27 -1.15
N PHE A 165 -15.02 2.22 -0.27
CA PHE A 165 -16.38 2.67 -0.05
C PHE A 165 -16.97 3.42 -1.24
N ASN A 166 -16.21 4.28 -1.92
CA ASN A 166 -16.68 4.90 -3.17
C ASN A 166 -16.93 3.87 -4.27
N GLY A 167 -16.06 2.86 -4.38
CA GLY A 167 -16.23 1.75 -5.30
C GLY A 167 -17.50 0.95 -5.03
N LEU A 168 -17.75 0.59 -3.76
CA LEU A 168 -18.98 -0.07 -3.34
C LEU A 168 -20.20 0.82 -3.56
N ALA A 169 -20.09 2.12 -3.33
CA ALA A 169 -21.18 3.06 -3.60
C ALA A 169 -21.55 3.07 -5.09
N ALA A 170 -20.57 3.15 -5.99
CA ALA A 170 -20.80 3.08 -7.43
C ALA A 170 -21.48 1.77 -7.85
N ALA A 171 -21.09 0.65 -7.24
CA ALA A 171 -21.76 -0.64 -7.45
C ALA A 171 -23.22 -0.67 -6.96
N MET A 172 -23.56 0.10 -5.91
CA MET A 172 -24.95 0.24 -5.44
C MET A 172 -25.76 1.22 -6.29
N GLU A 173 -25.12 2.26 -6.85
CA GLU A 173 -25.79 3.20 -7.77
C GLU A 173 -26.18 2.51 -9.08
N ASP A 174 -25.33 1.62 -9.58
CA ASP A 174 -25.61 0.74 -10.72
C ASP A 174 -26.86 -0.14 -10.47
N ASP A 175 -27.12 -0.47 -9.21
CA ASP A 175 -28.32 -1.20 -8.75
C ASP A 175 -29.54 -0.32 -8.46
N SER A 176 -29.45 0.99 -8.64
CA SER A 176 -30.47 1.95 -8.18
C SER A 176 -30.72 1.93 -6.66
N GLU A 177 -29.80 1.37 -5.87
CA GLU A 177 -29.87 1.29 -4.40
C GLU A 177 -29.30 2.56 -3.73
N LEU A 178 -29.87 3.72 -4.10
CA LEU A 178 -29.32 5.05 -3.79
C LEU A 178 -29.14 5.32 -2.29
N TYR A 179 -30.01 4.78 -1.44
CA TYR A 179 -29.89 4.94 0.01
C TYR A 179 -28.59 4.31 0.54
N LYS A 180 -28.28 3.08 0.13
CA LYS A 180 -27.04 2.38 0.51
C LYS A 180 -25.83 3.07 -0.10
N ALA A 181 -25.93 3.50 -1.35
CA ALA A 181 -24.87 4.26 -2.01
C ALA A 181 -24.50 5.53 -1.22
N ASN A 182 -25.49 6.30 -0.77
CA ASN A 182 -25.26 7.52 0.02
C ASN A 182 -24.60 7.23 1.37
N GLN A 183 -24.99 6.15 2.06
CA GLN A 183 -24.33 5.72 3.29
C GLN A 183 -22.85 5.36 3.06
N LEU A 184 -22.56 4.65 1.97
CA LEU A 184 -21.19 4.29 1.60
C LEU A 184 -20.36 5.53 1.23
N LYS A 185 -20.92 6.49 0.48
CA LYS A 185 -20.26 7.77 0.19
C LYS A 185 -19.96 8.57 1.46
N LEU A 186 -20.87 8.57 2.44
CA LEU A 186 -20.62 9.19 3.74
C LEU A 186 -19.45 8.53 4.46
N MET A 187 -19.39 7.19 4.50
CA MET A 187 -18.25 6.48 5.08
C MET A 187 -16.95 6.80 4.35
N ALA A 188 -16.99 6.89 3.02
CA ALA A 188 -15.83 7.25 2.21
C ALA A 188 -15.28 8.65 2.54
N ASN A 189 -16.17 9.62 2.73
CA ASN A 189 -15.82 10.99 3.11
C ASN A 189 -15.22 11.05 4.52
N ILE A 190 -15.77 10.31 5.48
CA ILE A 190 -15.21 10.21 6.84
C ILE A 190 -13.78 9.64 6.77
N CYS A 191 -13.58 8.59 5.98
CA CYS A 191 -12.25 8.03 5.75
C CYS A 191 -11.30 9.02 5.07
N GLU A 192 -11.78 9.81 4.10
CA GLU A 192 -10.94 10.80 3.40
C GLU A 192 -10.43 11.88 4.35
N ILE A 193 -11.33 12.41 5.20
CA ILE A 193 -10.97 13.41 6.23
C ILE A 193 -9.95 12.82 7.21
N GLY A 194 -10.20 11.59 7.67
CA GLY A 194 -9.26 10.88 8.55
C GLY A 194 -7.90 10.65 7.90
N ALA A 195 -7.88 10.27 6.62
CA ALA A 195 -6.66 10.06 5.85
C ALA A 195 -5.84 11.35 5.75
N ALA A 196 -6.50 12.48 5.45
CA ALA A 196 -5.85 13.79 5.37
C ALA A 196 -5.23 14.19 6.73
N GLY A 197 -5.99 14.04 7.83
CA GLY A 197 -5.50 14.35 9.18
C GLY A 197 -4.29 13.49 9.57
N LYS A 198 -4.34 12.18 9.33
CA LYS A 198 -3.22 11.27 9.59
C LYS A 198 -2.04 11.50 8.66
N GLY A 199 -2.31 11.92 7.43
CA GLY A 199 -1.29 12.30 6.47
C GLY A 199 -0.47 13.49 6.91
N LEU A 200 -1.16 14.56 7.34
CA LEU A 200 -0.49 15.74 7.86
C LEU A 200 0.35 15.39 9.09
N GLN A 201 -0.19 14.59 10.01
CA GLN A 201 0.55 14.11 11.18
C GLN A 201 1.82 13.34 10.79
N ALA A 202 1.74 12.46 9.79
CA ALA A 202 2.89 11.70 9.30
C ALA A 202 3.96 12.61 8.68
N THR A 203 3.56 13.54 7.81
CA THR A 203 4.47 14.50 7.18
C THR A 203 5.19 15.37 8.20
N LEU A 204 4.47 15.89 9.20
CA LEU A 204 5.09 16.67 10.29
C LEU A 204 6.07 15.84 11.11
N GLY A 205 5.74 14.57 11.37
CA GLY A 205 6.66 13.62 12.02
C GLY A 205 7.97 13.47 11.25
N TYR A 206 7.90 13.20 9.94
CA TYR A 206 9.09 13.08 9.10
C TYR A 206 9.93 14.35 9.05
N LEU A 207 9.30 15.52 8.95
CA LEU A 207 10.02 16.80 8.95
C LEU A 207 10.76 17.02 10.27
N SER A 208 10.12 16.73 11.42
CA SER A 208 10.77 16.88 12.72
C SER A 208 12.00 15.97 12.85
N GLU A 209 11.91 14.72 12.41
CA GLU A 209 13.02 13.76 12.44
C GLU A 209 14.20 14.20 11.57
N ILE A 210 13.93 14.69 10.35
CA ILE A 210 14.96 15.24 9.46
C ILE A 210 15.65 16.47 10.08
N THR A 211 14.90 17.38 10.69
CA THR A 211 15.48 18.58 11.33
C THR A 211 16.32 18.23 12.57
N SER A 212 15.87 17.26 13.37
CA SER A 212 16.63 16.80 14.54
C SER A 212 17.90 16.06 14.14
N SER A 213 17.87 15.20 13.12
CA SER A 213 19.07 14.54 12.59
C SER A 213 20.06 15.51 11.92
N GLY A 214 19.55 16.58 11.29
CA GLY A 214 20.38 17.66 10.74
C GLY A 214 21.14 18.45 11.80
N SER A 215 20.53 18.67 12.97
CA SER A 215 21.19 19.38 14.08
C SER A 215 22.36 18.59 14.70
N THR A 216 22.32 17.25 14.66
CA THR A 216 23.41 16.40 15.16
C THR A 216 24.62 16.34 14.21
N LEU A 217 24.40 16.55 12.90
CA LEU A 217 25.48 16.63 11.90
C LEU A 217 26.21 17.97 11.92
N ILE A 218 25.58 19.05 12.40
CA ILE A 218 26.20 20.38 12.47
C ILE A 218 27.03 20.55 13.76
N SER A 219 26.68 19.86 14.85
CA SER A 219 27.43 19.92 16.12
C SER A 219 28.61 18.94 16.24
N GLY A 220 28.93 18.21 15.17
CA GLY A 220 30.04 17.23 15.14
C GLY A 220 31.34 17.74 14.50
N ASN A 221 31.41 19.04 14.16
CA ASN A 221 32.56 19.70 13.55
C ASN A 221 33.02 20.92 14.38
N GLU A 222 33.10 20.77 15.70
CA GLU A 222 33.88 21.66 16.58
C GLU A 222 34.95 20.87 17.33
#